data_AF-A0A1S4A498-F1
#
_entry.id   AF-A0A1S4A498-F1
#
_cell.length_a   1.000
_cell.length_b   1.000
_cell.length_c   1.000
_cell.angle_alpha   90.00
_cell.angle_beta   90.00
_cell.angle_gamma   90.00
#
_symmetry.space_group_name_H-M   'P 1'
#
loop_
_entity.id
_entity.type
_entity.pdbx_description
1 polymer ?
#
loop_
_entity_poly.entity_id
_entity_poly.type
_entity_poly.pdbx_seq_one_letter_code
_entity_poly.pdbx_strand_id
1 'polypeptide(L)'
;MSKTNIENRKQLKNPHTVGKIFFAIVRNELEKEKNTSDPLSLREFFVATRSRKPGRSYNDSDEDTTSKLAEMEKIEAQQSEDGSNFVNAFAAVMGPEHSGRLRLYERGVTRTSLKGKMGHFEPSSHATNNPVQQMEERMVRMFEEQKEQFEKQKEEFEKQKEQYEEQKRMMRQEILGDIVVQFQRSGLPIDPTILATLCGRSSGEASSAQQDQKAIFW
;
A
#
# COMPACT_ATOMS: atom_id res chain seq x y z
N MET A 1 -33.09 -5.78 35.10
CA MET A 1 -33.13 -6.00 33.63
C MET A 1 -34.59 -6.23 33.24
N SER A 2 -35.12 -5.54 32.23
CA SER A 2 -36.48 -5.80 31.76
C SER A 2 -36.59 -7.20 31.15
N LYS A 3 -37.79 -7.79 31.15
CA LYS A 3 -38.05 -9.10 30.51
C LYS A 3 -37.63 -9.09 29.04
N THR A 4 -37.96 -8.01 28.33
CA THR A 4 -37.58 -7.76 26.94
C THR A 4 -36.06 -7.80 26.73
N ASN A 5 -35.26 -7.20 27.61
CA ASN A 5 -33.80 -7.23 27.47
C ASN A 5 -33.21 -8.63 27.64
N ILE A 6 -33.83 -9.47 28.47
CA ILE A 6 -33.41 -10.86 28.68
C ILE A 6 -33.71 -11.68 27.42
N GLU A 7 -34.91 -11.52 26.85
CA GLU A 7 -35.31 -12.18 25.60
C GLU A 7 -34.42 -11.76 24.43
N ASN A 8 -34.18 -10.46 24.25
CA ASN A 8 -33.28 -9.95 23.22
C ASN A 8 -31.86 -10.48 23.37
N ARG A 9 -31.36 -10.62 24.61
CA ARG A 9 -30.03 -11.18 24.87
C ARG A 9 -29.94 -12.65 24.45
N LYS A 10 -31.02 -13.44 24.60
CA LYS A 10 -31.06 -14.84 24.15
C LYS A 10 -31.00 -14.96 22.62
N GLN A 11 -31.40 -13.92 21.88
CA GLN A 11 -31.36 -13.90 20.42
C GLN A 11 -29.99 -13.45 19.86
N LEU A 12 -29.04 -13.04 20.70
CA LEU A 12 -27.71 -12.64 20.26
C LEU A 12 -26.86 -13.88 19.94
N LYS A 13 -26.66 -14.15 18.64
CA LYS A 13 -25.96 -15.35 18.15
C LYS A 13 -24.46 -15.16 17.85
N ASN A 14 -23.99 -13.91 17.78
CA ASN A 14 -22.62 -13.57 17.39
C ASN A 14 -21.95 -12.57 18.35
N PRO A 15 -21.77 -12.93 19.64
CA PRO A 15 -21.11 -12.07 20.61
C PRO A 15 -19.63 -11.84 20.25
N HIS A 16 -19.11 -10.65 20.57
CA HIS A 16 -17.68 -10.37 20.45
C HIS A 16 -16.91 -11.05 21.59
N THR A 17 -15.66 -11.39 21.35
CA THR A 17 -14.82 -12.21 22.24
C THR A 17 -13.74 -11.40 22.97
N VAL A 18 -13.57 -10.12 22.60
CA VAL A 18 -12.54 -9.19 23.11
C VAL A 18 -12.72 -8.76 24.58
N GLY A 19 -13.85 -9.12 25.20
CA GLY A 19 -14.08 -8.90 26.63
C GLY A 19 -14.18 -7.43 26.99
N LYS A 20 -13.30 -6.95 27.88
CA LYS A 20 -13.27 -5.55 28.37
C LYS A 20 -12.54 -4.60 27.43
N ILE A 21 -11.91 -5.10 26.37
CA ILE A 21 -11.16 -4.28 25.42
C ILE A 21 -12.12 -3.50 24.53
N PHE A 22 -11.89 -2.20 24.39
CA PHE A 22 -12.69 -1.32 23.55
C PHE A 22 -12.39 -1.54 22.06
N PHE A 23 -13.41 -1.34 21.22
CA PHE A 23 -13.28 -1.48 19.77
C PHE A 23 -12.31 -0.47 19.14
N ALA A 24 -12.13 0.73 19.70
CA ALA A 24 -11.10 1.66 19.23
C ALA A 24 -9.68 1.14 19.47
N ILE A 25 -9.43 0.45 20.59
CA ILE A 25 -8.11 -0.15 20.88
C ILE A 25 -7.81 -1.23 19.85
N VAL A 26 -8.78 -2.14 19.61
CA VAL A 26 -8.63 -3.21 18.61
C VAL A 26 -8.40 -2.63 17.21
N ARG A 27 -9.10 -1.56 16.81
CA ARG A 27 -8.87 -0.90 15.52
C ARG A 27 -7.45 -0.36 15.41
N ASN A 28 -7.00 0.39 16.41
CA ASN A 28 -5.68 0.99 16.42
C ASN A 28 -4.55 -0.06 16.38
N GLU A 29 -4.73 -1.19 17.07
CA GLU A 29 -3.79 -2.31 17.03
C GLU A 29 -3.73 -2.93 15.63
N LEU A 30 -4.88 -3.23 15.02
CA LEU A 30 -4.94 -3.80 13.68
C LEU A 30 -4.42 -2.84 12.60
N GLU A 31 -4.68 -1.53 12.72
CA GLU A 31 -4.15 -0.50 11.81
C GLU A 31 -2.62 -0.45 11.87
N LYS A 32 -2.04 -0.58 13.06
CA LYS A 32 -0.58 -0.64 13.24
C LYS A 32 0.02 -1.93 12.68
N GLU A 33 -0.65 -3.06 12.85
CA GLU A 33 -0.18 -4.36 12.35
C GLU A 33 -0.24 -4.45 10.82
N LYS A 34 -1.28 -3.89 10.19
CA LYS A 34 -1.50 -4.01 8.75
C LYS A 34 -0.38 -3.36 7.94
N ASN A 35 0.32 -2.34 8.46
CA ASN A 35 1.42 -1.59 7.79
C ASN A 35 1.11 -1.09 6.37
N THR A 36 -0.12 -1.24 5.88
CA THR A 36 -0.62 -0.76 4.59
C THR A 36 -1.34 0.56 4.78
N SER A 37 -1.28 1.43 3.77
CA SER A 37 -2.10 2.65 3.73
C SER A 37 -3.61 2.37 3.59
N ASP A 38 -3.99 1.13 3.28
CA ASP A 38 -5.39 0.77 3.06
C ASP A 38 -6.18 0.75 4.38
N PRO A 39 -7.39 1.33 4.41
CA PRO A 39 -8.22 1.35 5.60
C PRO A 39 -8.57 -0.08 6.04
N LEU A 40 -8.74 -0.28 7.35
CA LEU A 40 -9.24 -1.55 7.89
C LEU A 40 -10.63 -1.85 7.34
N SER A 41 -10.80 -3.05 6.79
CA SER A 41 -12.09 -3.49 6.29
C SER A 41 -13.02 -3.87 7.45
N LEU A 42 -14.32 -3.72 7.24
CA LEU A 42 -15.32 -4.13 8.24
C LEU A 42 -15.28 -5.65 8.49
N ARG A 43 -14.91 -6.45 7.48
CA ARG A 43 -14.71 -7.90 7.60
C ARG A 43 -13.51 -8.20 8.50
N GLU A 44 -12.34 -7.61 8.23
CA GLU A 44 -11.13 -7.78 9.04
C GLU A 44 -11.41 -7.47 10.51
N PHE A 45 -12.09 -6.35 10.76
CA PHE A 45 -12.45 -5.95 12.11
C PHE A 45 -13.50 -6.90 12.75
N PHE A 46 -14.46 -7.39 11.96
CA PHE A 46 -15.44 -8.37 12.43
C PHE A 46 -14.77 -9.69 12.86
N VAL A 47 -13.83 -10.20 12.05
CA VAL A 47 -13.02 -11.38 12.35
C VAL A 47 -12.24 -11.16 13.64
N ALA A 48 -11.48 -10.07 13.74
CA ALA A 48 -10.63 -9.81 14.89
C ALA A 48 -11.41 -9.68 16.21
N THR A 49 -12.61 -9.06 16.17
CA THR A 49 -13.43 -8.87 17.37
C THR A 49 -14.17 -10.13 17.82
N ARG A 50 -14.25 -11.16 16.97
CA ARG A 50 -15.03 -12.38 17.21
C ARG A 50 -14.20 -13.65 17.18
N SER A 51 -12.91 -13.54 16.87
CA SER A 51 -11.96 -14.64 16.93
C SER A 51 -11.89 -15.20 18.36
N ARG A 52 -11.98 -16.52 18.47
CA ARG A 52 -11.87 -17.21 19.76
C ARG A 52 -10.40 -17.45 20.07
N LYS A 53 -10.00 -17.21 21.32
CA LYS A 53 -8.61 -17.45 21.76
C LYS A 53 -8.39 -18.96 21.91
N PRO A 54 -7.29 -19.51 21.37
CA PRO A 54 -6.95 -20.91 21.58
C PRO A 54 -6.78 -21.18 23.08
N GLY A 55 -7.27 -22.33 23.55
CA GLY A 55 -7.20 -22.71 24.98
C GLY A 55 -8.22 -22.01 25.89
N ARG A 56 -9.09 -21.14 25.37
CA ARG A 56 -10.19 -20.56 26.14
C ARG A 56 -11.51 -21.28 25.84
N SER A 57 -12.20 -21.72 26.89
CA SER A 57 -13.57 -22.26 26.75
C SER A 57 -14.60 -21.13 26.65
N TYR A 58 -15.59 -21.33 25.79
CA TYR A 58 -16.70 -20.39 25.56
C TYR A 58 -18.02 -21.13 25.80
N ASN A 59 -18.97 -20.47 26.46
CA ASN A 59 -20.27 -21.08 26.80
C ASN A 59 -21.23 -21.12 25.61
N ASP A 60 -21.09 -20.17 24.68
CA ASP A 60 -21.96 -20.04 23.52
C ASP A 60 -21.36 -20.76 22.30
N SER A 61 -22.20 -21.24 21.38
CA SER A 61 -21.72 -21.76 20.09
C SER A 61 -21.17 -20.64 19.21
N ASP A 62 -20.31 -20.98 18.24
CA ASP A 62 -19.75 -20.02 17.27
C ASP A 62 -20.35 -20.14 15.87
N GLU A 63 -21.24 -21.12 15.68
CA GLU A 63 -21.74 -21.56 14.38
C GLU A 63 -22.27 -20.42 13.50
N ASP A 64 -23.02 -19.49 14.08
CA ASP A 64 -23.56 -18.31 13.37
C ASP A 64 -22.44 -17.35 12.94
N THR A 65 -21.42 -17.18 13.77
CA THR A 65 -20.27 -16.32 13.45
C THR A 65 -19.44 -16.96 12.33
N THR A 66 -19.14 -18.25 12.45
CA THR A 66 -18.37 -19.01 11.45
C THR A 66 -19.11 -19.09 10.12
N SER A 67 -20.43 -19.30 10.16
CA SER A 67 -21.27 -19.30 8.95
C SER A 67 -21.25 -17.95 8.24
N LYS A 68 -21.38 -16.84 8.98
CA LYS A 68 -21.32 -15.48 8.41
C LYS A 68 -19.94 -15.14 7.85
N LEU A 69 -18.87 -15.58 8.50
CA LEU A 69 -17.51 -15.39 8.01
C LEU A 69 -17.29 -16.11 6.68
N ALA A 70 -17.75 -17.36 6.58
CA ALA A 70 -17.68 -18.13 5.35
C ALA A 70 -18.53 -17.50 4.22
N GLU A 71 -19.69 -16.93 4.55
CA GLU A 71 -20.52 -16.21 3.58
C GLU A 71 -19.83 -14.93 3.07
N MET A 72 -19.22 -14.14 3.97
CA MET A 72 -18.45 -12.95 3.58
C MET A 72 -17.27 -13.32 2.66
N GLU A 73 -16.58 -14.43 2.96
CA GLU A 73 -15.46 -14.93 2.15
C GLU A 73 -15.89 -15.35 0.74
N LYS A 74 -17.05 -16.03 0.62
CA LYS A 74 -17.62 -16.39 -0.69
C LYS A 74 -17.94 -15.15 -1.55
N ILE A 75 -18.52 -14.13 -0.94
CA ILE A 75 -18.90 -12.89 -1.62
C ILE A 75 -17.66 -12.12 -2.11
N GLU A 76 -16.58 -12.11 -1.33
CA GLU A 76 -15.32 -11.48 -1.75
C GLU A 76 -14.62 -12.27 -2.85
N ALA A 77 -14.63 -13.61 -2.80
CA ALA A 77 -14.06 -14.45 -3.85
C ALA A 77 -14.77 -14.24 -5.21
N GLN A 78 -16.10 -14.20 -5.20
CA GLN A 78 -16.90 -14.00 -6.43
C GLN A 78 -16.69 -12.63 -7.08
N GLN A 79 -16.40 -11.58 -6.29
CA GLN A 79 -16.11 -10.24 -6.82
C GLN A 79 -14.75 -10.11 -7.49
N SER A 80 -13.80 -11.01 -7.18
CA SER A 80 -12.51 -11.02 -7.88
C SER A 80 -12.62 -11.57 -9.30
N GLU A 81 -13.70 -12.31 -9.60
CA GLU A 81 -13.94 -12.94 -10.91
C GLU A 81 -14.87 -12.08 -11.79
N ASP A 82 -15.96 -11.57 -11.23
CA ASP A 82 -16.89 -10.65 -11.92
C ASP A 82 -16.45 -9.21 -11.67
N GLY A 83 -15.78 -8.56 -12.64
CA GLY A 83 -15.32 -7.16 -12.58
C GLY A 83 -16.42 -6.08 -12.48
N SER A 84 -17.55 -6.40 -11.86
CA SER A 84 -18.67 -5.52 -11.56
C SER A 84 -18.55 -4.87 -10.17
N ASN A 85 -19.46 -3.94 -9.88
CA ASN A 85 -19.51 -3.11 -8.67
C ASN A 85 -19.03 -3.81 -7.38
N PHE A 86 -18.07 -3.19 -6.67
CA PHE A 86 -17.60 -3.66 -5.37
C PHE A 86 -18.78 -3.77 -4.38
N VAL A 87 -19.10 -4.99 -3.96
CA VAL A 87 -20.14 -5.26 -2.97
C VAL A 87 -19.48 -5.41 -1.61
N ASN A 88 -19.88 -4.58 -0.66
CA ASN A 88 -19.42 -4.71 0.72
C ASN A 88 -19.96 -6.03 1.33
N ALA A 89 -19.11 -7.06 1.40
CA ALA A 89 -19.46 -8.39 1.87
C ALA A 89 -20.06 -8.38 3.29
N PHE A 90 -19.56 -7.50 4.17
CA PHE A 90 -20.10 -7.35 5.51
C PHE A 90 -21.55 -6.85 5.50
N ALA A 91 -21.85 -5.84 4.68
CA ALA A 91 -23.20 -5.29 4.57
C ALA A 91 -24.17 -6.27 3.90
N ALA A 92 -23.69 -7.09 2.94
CA ALA A 92 -24.49 -8.13 2.32
C ALA A 92 -24.94 -9.19 3.33
N VAL A 93 -24.02 -9.69 4.17
CA VAL A 93 -24.31 -10.75 5.16
C VAL A 93 -25.08 -10.24 6.37
N MET A 94 -24.73 -9.05 6.88
CA MET A 94 -25.36 -8.49 8.08
C MET A 94 -26.65 -7.71 7.76
N GLY A 95 -26.90 -7.45 6.48
CA GLY A 95 -27.97 -6.59 6.00
C GLY A 95 -27.69 -5.10 6.24
N PRO A 96 -28.64 -4.23 5.86
CA PRO A 96 -28.52 -2.79 5.98
C PRO A 96 -28.18 -2.33 7.40
N GLU A 97 -27.37 -1.28 7.47
CA GLU A 97 -26.95 -0.66 8.72
C GLU A 97 -28.12 0.05 9.41
N HIS A 98 -28.11 0.09 10.75
CA HIS A 98 -29.19 0.73 11.50
C HIS A 98 -29.10 2.26 11.43
N SER A 99 -30.25 2.91 11.28
CA SER A 99 -30.34 4.39 11.15
C SER A 99 -29.70 5.14 12.33
N GLY A 100 -29.88 4.63 13.56
CA GLY A 100 -29.43 5.31 14.79
C GLY A 100 -28.10 4.84 15.37
N ARG A 101 -27.46 3.81 14.81
CA ARG A 101 -26.19 3.29 15.36
C ARG A 101 -25.44 2.46 14.33
N LEU A 102 -24.14 2.71 14.20
CA LEU A 102 -23.28 1.91 13.34
C LEU A 102 -22.81 0.63 14.04
N ARG A 103 -22.97 -0.52 13.38
CA ARG A 103 -22.42 -1.79 13.83
C ARG A 103 -20.90 -1.75 13.80
N LEU A 104 -20.27 -2.45 14.74
CA LEU A 104 -18.80 -2.50 14.87
C LEU A 104 -18.13 -1.15 15.17
N TYR A 105 -18.90 -0.10 15.39
CA TYR A 105 -18.40 1.14 15.95
C TYR A 105 -18.76 1.20 17.43
N GLU A 106 -18.07 2.10 18.14
CA GLU A 106 -18.27 2.30 19.56
C GLU A 106 -19.72 2.68 19.88
N ARG A 107 -20.05 2.64 21.17
CA ARG A 107 -21.38 3.03 21.63
C ARG A 107 -21.66 4.49 21.27
N GLY A 108 -22.79 4.73 20.61
CA GLY A 108 -23.25 6.09 20.27
C GLY A 108 -22.74 6.64 18.94
N VAL A 109 -21.90 5.90 18.19
CA VAL A 109 -21.46 6.34 16.86
C VAL A 109 -22.60 6.17 15.86
N THR A 110 -23.02 7.28 15.26
CA THR A 110 -24.03 7.32 14.19
C THR A 110 -23.37 7.67 12.84
N ARG A 111 -24.12 7.47 11.75
CA ARG A 111 -23.67 7.90 10.40
C ARG A 111 -23.32 9.38 10.36
N THR A 112 -24.08 10.23 11.06
CA THR A 112 -23.83 11.67 11.13
C THR A 112 -22.57 12.02 11.93
N SER A 113 -22.27 11.27 13.00
CA SER A 113 -21.00 11.43 13.74
C SER A 113 -19.77 11.10 12.90
N LEU A 114 -19.86 10.13 11.98
CA LEU A 114 -18.78 9.83 11.03
C LEU A 114 -18.75 10.79 9.84
N LYS A 115 -19.91 11.28 9.37
CA LYS A 115 -20.00 12.24 8.25
C LYS A 115 -19.33 13.58 8.58
N GLY A 116 -19.12 13.89 9.86
CA GLY A 116 -18.29 15.02 10.30
C GLY A 116 -16.76 14.77 10.25
N LYS A 117 -16.31 13.53 10.01
CA LYS A 117 -14.89 13.14 9.95
C LYS A 117 -14.46 12.50 8.63
N MET A 118 -15.39 12.09 7.77
CA MET A 118 -15.15 11.54 6.43
C MET A 118 -16.01 12.32 5.44
N GLY A 119 -15.37 12.80 4.37
CA GLY A 119 -15.94 13.69 3.36
C GLY A 119 -17.38 13.36 2.95
N HIS A 120 -18.14 14.44 2.79
CA HIS A 120 -19.51 14.48 2.33
C HIS A 120 -19.73 13.62 1.07
N PHE A 121 -20.44 12.50 1.17
CA PHE A 121 -21.21 11.96 0.04
C PHE A 121 -22.67 12.38 0.24
N GLU A 122 -22.97 13.56 -0.28
CA GLU A 122 -24.13 13.84 -1.14
C GLU A 122 -23.94 15.24 -1.73
N PRO A 123 -24.08 15.43 -3.06
CA PRO A 123 -24.02 16.75 -3.69
C PRO A 123 -25.30 17.50 -3.36
N SER A 124 -25.25 18.40 -2.38
CA SER A 124 -26.26 19.44 -2.25
C SER A 124 -25.84 20.59 -3.15
N SER A 125 -26.51 20.69 -4.30
CA SER A 125 -26.33 21.73 -5.29
C SER A 125 -26.95 23.05 -4.81
N HIS A 126 -26.27 23.80 -3.95
CA HIS A 126 -26.33 25.27 -3.93
C HIS A 126 -25.30 25.91 -2.96
N ALA A 127 -24.46 26.82 -3.47
CA ALA A 127 -23.60 27.80 -2.76
C ALA A 127 -22.50 27.24 -1.83
N THR A 128 -21.20 27.27 -2.16
CA THR A 128 -20.36 28.46 -2.38
C THR A 128 -19.07 28.01 -3.08
N ASN A 129 -18.73 28.56 -4.25
CA ASN A 129 -17.61 28.10 -5.09
C ASN A 129 -16.20 28.45 -4.56
N ASN A 130 -16.08 29.14 -3.42
CA ASN A 130 -14.80 29.70 -2.96
C ASN A 130 -13.87 28.70 -2.20
N PRO A 131 -14.34 27.95 -1.17
CA PRO A 131 -13.46 27.04 -0.44
C PRO A 131 -13.07 25.78 -1.23
N VAL A 132 -13.91 25.33 -2.17
CA VAL A 132 -13.65 24.14 -3.00
C VAL A 132 -12.52 24.42 -3.99
N GLN A 133 -12.54 25.58 -4.66
CA GLN A 133 -11.46 26.01 -5.55
C GLN A 133 -10.13 26.18 -4.81
N GLN A 134 -10.15 26.76 -3.60
CA GLN A 134 -8.95 26.91 -2.79
C GLN A 134 -8.32 25.55 -2.41
N MET A 135 -9.16 24.54 -2.14
CA MET A 135 -8.69 23.19 -1.83
C MET A 135 -8.14 22.49 -3.07
N GLU A 136 -8.75 22.69 -4.23
CA GLU A 136 -8.31 22.16 -5.51
C GLU A 136 -6.95 22.77 -5.92
N GLU A 137 -6.80 24.10 -5.84
CA GLU A 137 -5.51 24.78 -6.05
C GLU A 137 -4.43 24.33 -5.06
N ARG A 138 -4.81 24.01 -3.81
CA ARG A 138 -3.87 23.47 -2.83
C ARG A 138 -3.45 22.04 -3.16
N MET A 139 -4.37 21.22 -3.67
CA MET A 139 -4.07 19.86 -4.11
C MET A 139 -3.16 19.86 -5.33
N VAL A 140 -3.46 20.71 -6.32
CA VAL A 140 -2.63 20.89 -7.52
C VAL A 140 -1.22 21.33 -7.15
N ARG A 141 -1.06 22.35 -6.28
CA ARG A 141 0.27 22.77 -5.80
C ARG A 141 1.03 21.64 -5.10
N MET A 142 0.35 20.87 -4.25
CA MET A 142 0.98 19.76 -3.53
C MET A 142 1.43 18.63 -4.48
N PHE A 143 0.66 18.37 -5.55
CA PHE A 143 1.05 17.43 -6.60
C PHE A 143 2.23 17.94 -7.43
N GLU A 144 2.24 19.23 -7.77
CA GLU A 144 3.35 19.87 -8.48
C GLU A 144 4.64 19.84 -7.64
N GLU A 145 4.54 20.16 -6.35
CA GLU A 145 5.65 20.10 -5.39
C GLU A 145 6.18 18.67 -5.22
N GLN A 146 5.29 17.66 -5.10
CA GLN A 146 5.72 16.26 -5.05
C GLN A 146 6.45 15.83 -6.33
N LYS A 147 5.94 16.25 -7.50
CA LYS A 147 6.56 15.95 -8.79
C LYS A 147 7.94 16.58 -8.89
N GLU A 148 8.09 17.85 -8.48
CA GLU A 148 9.37 18.53 -8.46
C GLU A 148 10.36 17.89 -7.48
N GLN A 149 9.90 17.45 -6.30
CA GLN A 149 10.75 16.72 -5.36
C GLN A 149 11.22 15.37 -5.93
N PHE A 150 10.34 14.64 -6.61
CA PHE A 150 10.70 13.38 -7.24
C PHE A 150 11.74 13.58 -8.36
N GLU A 151 11.59 14.64 -9.16
CA GLU A 151 12.52 14.99 -10.22
C GLU A 151 13.89 15.41 -9.66
N LYS A 152 13.92 16.22 -8.59
CA LYS A 152 15.15 16.56 -7.87
C LYS A 152 15.87 15.33 -7.30
N GLN A 153 15.14 14.41 -6.66
CA GLN A 153 15.73 13.18 -6.15
C GLN A 153 16.32 12.32 -7.27
N LYS A 154 15.63 12.26 -8.42
CA LYS A 154 16.12 11.53 -9.60
C LYS A 154 17.41 12.14 -10.15
N GLU A 155 17.50 13.47 -10.22
CA GLU A 155 18.73 14.15 -10.64
C GLU A 155 19.88 13.95 -9.66
N GLU A 156 19.62 14.00 -8.35
CA GLU A 156 20.63 13.70 -7.32
C GLU A 156 21.15 12.28 -7.43
N PHE A 157 20.26 11.31 -7.65
CA PHE A 157 20.63 9.92 -7.86
C PHE A 157 21.50 9.74 -9.12
N GLU A 158 21.16 10.40 -10.23
CA GLU A 158 21.96 10.31 -11.46
C GLU A 158 23.34 10.97 -11.27
N LYS A 159 23.43 12.13 -10.60
CA LYS A 159 24.73 12.75 -10.26
C LYS A 159 25.58 11.85 -9.38
N GLN A 160 24.99 11.22 -8.37
CA GLN A 160 25.70 10.31 -7.49
C GLN A 160 26.23 9.08 -8.25
N LYS A 161 25.43 8.57 -9.20
CA LYS A 161 25.82 7.47 -10.08
C LYS A 161 26.95 7.87 -11.04
N GLU A 162 26.91 9.06 -11.62
CA GLU A 162 28.00 9.59 -12.44
C GLU A 162 29.30 9.73 -11.64
N GLN A 163 29.23 10.30 -10.42
CA GLN A 163 30.38 10.40 -9.53
C GLN A 163 30.96 9.02 -9.17
N TYR A 164 30.10 8.04 -8.91
CA TYR A 164 30.53 6.68 -8.63
C TYR A 164 31.25 6.03 -9.82
N GLU A 165 30.72 6.18 -11.04
CA GLU A 165 31.37 5.68 -12.26
C GLU A 165 32.69 6.42 -12.55
N GLU A 166 32.78 7.72 -12.24
CA GLU A 166 34.03 8.46 -12.35
C GLU A 166 35.07 8.00 -11.33
N GLN A 167 34.68 7.79 -10.07
CA GLN A 167 35.56 7.19 -9.05
C GLN A 167 36.07 5.82 -9.49
N LYS A 168 35.18 4.97 -10.02
CA LYS A 168 35.53 3.65 -10.55
C LYS A 168 36.49 3.74 -11.74
N ARG A 169 36.35 4.76 -12.59
CA ARG A 169 37.29 5.03 -13.70
C ARG A 169 38.65 5.46 -13.19
N MET A 170 38.70 6.36 -12.21
CA MET A 170 39.94 6.84 -11.58
C MET A 170 40.69 5.69 -10.91
N MET A 171 39.99 4.87 -10.11
CA MET A 171 40.58 3.70 -9.45
C MET A 171 41.14 2.70 -10.47
N ARG A 172 40.46 2.48 -11.60
CA ARG A 172 40.98 1.63 -12.68
C ARG A 172 42.26 2.19 -13.30
N GLN A 173 42.35 3.50 -13.50
CA GLN A 173 43.53 4.15 -14.05
C GLN A 173 44.72 4.12 -13.07
N GLU A 174 44.46 4.32 -11.78
CA GLU A 174 45.47 4.22 -10.72
C GLU A 174 46.06 2.81 -10.63
N ILE A 175 45.20 1.79 -10.54
CA ILE A 175 45.61 0.38 -10.52
C ILE A 175 46.44 0.05 -11.78
N LEU A 176 46.00 0.51 -12.95
CA LEU A 176 46.72 0.27 -14.20
C LEU A 176 48.10 0.95 -14.19
N GLY A 177 48.18 2.19 -13.70
CA GLY A 177 49.44 2.93 -13.56
C GLY A 177 50.44 2.19 -12.66
N ASP A 178 49.98 1.71 -11.50
CA ASP A 178 50.81 0.95 -10.57
C ASP A 178 51.35 -0.35 -11.19
N ILE A 179 50.51 -1.07 -11.94
CA ILE A 179 50.92 -2.28 -12.66
C ILE A 179 52.02 -1.95 -13.69
N VAL A 180 51.86 -0.88 -14.47
CA VAL A 180 52.86 -0.47 -15.47
C VAL A 180 54.20 -0.13 -14.81
N VAL A 181 54.19 0.59 -13.69
CA VAL A 181 55.41 0.92 -12.94
C VAL A 181 56.09 -0.34 -12.39
N GLN A 182 55.33 -1.32 -11.89
CA GLN A 182 55.90 -2.59 -11.42
C GLN A 182 56.52 -3.43 -12.54
N PHE A 183 55.88 -3.49 -13.71
CA PHE A 183 56.45 -4.19 -14.88
C PHE A 183 57.74 -3.53 -15.38
N GLN A 184 57.80 -2.20 -15.42
CA GLN A 184 59.02 -1.48 -15.80
C GLN A 184 60.17 -1.75 -14.83
N ARG A 185 59.90 -1.82 -13.51
CA ARG A 185 60.92 -2.13 -12.49
C ARG A 185 61.42 -3.57 -12.53
N SER A 186 60.60 -4.51 -12.98
CA SER A 186 60.98 -5.93 -13.10
C SER A 186 61.76 -6.26 -14.36
N GLY A 187 61.99 -5.27 -15.25
CA GLY A 187 62.78 -5.46 -16.48
C GLY A 187 62.08 -6.32 -17.53
N LEU A 188 60.78 -6.57 -17.38
CA LEU A 188 60.00 -7.34 -18.33
C LEU A 188 59.59 -6.44 -19.51
N PRO A 189 59.88 -6.83 -20.77
CA PRO A 189 59.48 -6.04 -21.93
C PRO A 189 57.95 -6.06 -22.07
N ILE A 190 57.32 -4.88 -22.00
CA ILE A 190 55.89 -4.70 -22.28
C ILE A 190 55.74 -4.40 -23.77
N ASP A 191 54.91 -5.18 -24.45
CA ASP A 191 54.56 -4.93 -25.85
C ASP A 191 53.86 -3.56 -26.00
N PRO A 192 54.34 -2.66 -26.89
CA PRO A 192 53.75 -1.34 -27.11
C PRO A 192 52.26 -1.36 -27.51
N THR A 193 51.82 -2.39 -28.24
CA THR A 193 50.43 -2.60 -28.67
C THR A 193 49.53 -3.00 -27.50
N ILE A 194 50.04 -3.79 -26.55
CA ILE A 194 49.33 -4.14 -25.31
C ILE A 194 49.22 -2.91 -24.39
N LEU A 195 50.27 -2.09 -24.32
CA LEU A 195 50.24 -0.84 -23.55
C LEU A 195 49.21 0.16 -24.11
N ALA A 196 49.13 0.27 -25.44
CA ALA A 196 48.19 1.14 -26.12
C ALA A 196 46.72 0.71 -25.95
N THR A 197 46.45 -0.60 -25.89
CA THR A 197 45.09 -1.14 -25.65
C THR A 197 44.65 -0.99 -24.20
N LEU A 198 45.57 -1.11 -23.24
CA LEU A 198 45.27 -0.92 -21.81
C LEU A 198 45.07 0.56 -21.44
N CYS A 199 45.87 1.47 -21.99
CA CYS A 199 45.73 2.92 -21.80
C CYS A 199 44.69 3.56 -22.73
N GLY A 200 44.17 2.80 -23.70
CA GLY A 200 43.13 3.23 -24.63
C GLY A 200 41.83 3.48 -23.88
N ARG A 201 41.38 4.74 -23.90
CA ARG A 201 40.05 5.16 -23.43
C ARG A 201 39.04 4.25 -24.12
N SER A 202 38.38 3.36 -23.35
CA SER A 202 37.28 2.49 -23.81
C SER A 202 36.39 3.30 -24.74
N SER A 203 36.51 3.06 -26.05
CA SER A 203 35.62 3.62 -27.05
C SER A 203 34.24 3.11 -26.67
N GLY A 204 33.39 4.01 -26.16
CA GLY A 204 32.00 3.69 -25.86
C GLY A 204 31.41 2.94 -27.05
N GLU A 205 30.80 1.80 -26.78
CA GLU A 205 30.03 1.05 -27.76
C GLU A 205 29.08 2.02 -28.47
N ALA A 206 29.40 2.31 -29.72
CA ALA A 206 28.55 3.07 -30.59
C ALA A 206 27.31 2.22 -30.90
N SER A 207 26.17 2.68 -30.40
CA SER A 207 24.89 2.74 -31.12
C SER A 207 24.57 1.53 -32.02
N SER A 208 23.96 0.49 -31.43
CA SER A 208 23.12 -0.45 -32.17
C SER A 208 21.73 0.17 -32.37
N ALA A 209 21.59 1.00 -33.40
CA ALA A 209 20.31 1.38 -33.97
C ALA A 209 20.11 0.66 -35.32
N GLN A 210 18.83 0.38 -35.65
CA GLN A 210 18.28 -0.42 -36.76
C GLN A 210 18.13 -1.92 -36.44
N GLN A 211 16.97 -2.56 -36.64
CA GLN A 211 16.01 -2.36 -37.71
C GLN A 211 14.54 -2.48 -37.27
N ASP A 212 13.75 -1.51 -37.73
CA ASP A 212 12.34 -1.69 -38.09
C ASP A 212 12.18 -2.93 -38.99
N GLN A 213 11.33 -3.85 -38.60
CA GLN A 213 10.66 -4.76 -39.53
C GLN A 213 9.16 -4.53 -39.46
N LYS A 214 8.68 -3.65 -40.34
CA LYS A 214 7.36 -3.80 -40.94
C LYS A 214 7.38 -5.03 -41.84
N ALA A 215 6.58 -6.04 -41.50
CA ALA A 215 6.12 -7.04 -42.45
C ALA A 215 4.60 -7.19 -42.28
N ILE A 216 3.90 -6.70 -43.30
CA ILE A 216 2.48 -6.94 -43.60
C ILE A 216 2.43 -8.21 -44.46
N PHE A 217 1.57 -9.18 -44.11
CA PHE A 217 0.92 -10.26 -44.92
C PHE A 217 0.60 -11.42 -43.95
N TRP A 218 -0.60 -12.00 -43.78
CA TRP A 218 -1.96 -11.86 -44.31
C TRP A 218 -2.94 -11.83 -43.13
#